data_AF-G8YIT7-F1
#
_entry.id   AF-G8YIT7-F1
#
_cell.length_a   1.000
_cell.length_b   1.000
_cell.length_c   1.000
_cell.angle_alpha   90.00
_cell.angle_beta   90.00
_cell.angle_gamma   90.00
#
_symmetry.space_group_name_H-M   'P 1'
#
loop_
_entity.id
_entity.type
_entity.pdbx_description
1 polymer ?
#
loop_
_entity_poly.entity_id
_entity_poly.type
_entity_poly.pdbx_seq_one_letter_code
_entity_poly.pdbx_strand_id
1 'polypeptide(L)'
;MAPNIGLYTISATLILDNEGERLYAKYYRESESHQYQTLSQQLQFEKNLFSKINKLHQDIILYDNHLITYKQTNDIILITVAPLNENESLVYSLTNNLNEALNILLDSTFDKITVLEKYDLVSLCVDECIDDGIILEIDPAILVSRVTNPPTASNVSNDLNIHIDLSERGLFNALSFASKKLGEKLQQGL
;
A
#
# COMPACT_ATOMS: atom_id res chain seq x y z
N MET A 1 12.06 6.81 29.53
CA MET A 1 11.01 6.18 28.72
C MET A 1 11.37 4.72 28.57
N ALA A 2 10.46 3.81 28.93
CA ALA A 2 10.64 2.42 28.57
C ALA A 2 10.58 2.32 27.03
N PRO A 3 11.41 1.50 26.37
CA PRO A 3 11.27 1.28 24.95
C PRO A 3 9.88 0.68 24.68
N ASN A 4 9.13 1.25 23.72
CA ASN A 4 7.97 0.54 23.19
C ASN A 4 8.52 -0.67 22.41
N ILE A 5 8.19 -1.87 22.89
CA ILE A 5 8.65 -3.15 22.29
C ILE A 5 7.53 -3.73 21.39
N GLY A 6 6.37 -3.06 21.32
CA GLY A 6 5.28 -3.45 20.44
C GLY A 6 5.58 -3.16 18.98
N LEU A 7 5.14 -4.05 18.09
CA LEU A 7 5.17 -3.84 16.63
C LEU A 7 3.96 -3.05 16.13
N TYR A 8 2.99 -2.78 17.01
CA TYR A 8 1.75 -2.07 16.70
C TYR A 8 1.99 -0.57 16.65
N THR A 9 2.26 -0.09 15.44
CA THR A 9 2.62 1.30 15.17
C THR A 9 1.43 2.13 14.71
N ILE A 10 0.43 1.52 14.07
CA ILE A 10 -0.69 2.23 13.43
C ILE A 10 -2.00 1.88 14.13
N SER A 11 -2.77 2.91 14.49
CA SER A 11 -4.10 2.79 15.09
C SER A 11 -5.21 2.80 14.03
N ALA A 12 -5.07 3.64 12.98
CA ALA A 12 -6.04 3.67 11.89
C ALA A 12 -5.45 4.22 10.57
N THR A 13 -6.04 3.79 9.45
CA THR A 13 -5.80 4.33 8.11
C THR A 13 -7.13 4.79 7.53
N LEU A 14 -7.21 6.05 7.12
CA LEU A 14 -8.44 6.68 6.65
C LEU A 14 -8.19 7.36 5.30
N ILE A 15 -9.20 7.34 4.43
CA ILE A 15 -9.24 8.13 3.21
C ILE A 15 -10.54 8.94 3.28
N LEU A 16 -10.38 10.26 3.36
CA LEU A 16 -11.49 11.21 3.38
C LEU A 16 -11.53 12.00 2.08
N ASP A 17 -12.72 12.46 1.76
CA ASP A 17 -12.96 13.44 0.70
C ASP A 17 -12.61 14.86 1.16
N ASN A 18 -12.60 15.81 0.22
CA ASN A 18 -12.41 17.22 0.49
C ASN A 18 -13.58 17.86 1.27
N GLU A 19 -14.72 17.19 1.40
CA GLU A 19 -15.82 17.59 2.30
C GLU A 19 -15.75 16.93 3.69
N GLY A 20 -14.77 16.06 3.93
CA GLY A 20 -14.64 15.30 5.18
C GLY A 20 -15.57 14.07 5.27
N GLU A 21 -16.15 13.65 4.15
CA GLU A 21 -16.90 12.40 4.05
C GLU A 21 -15.93 11.22 3.90
N ARG A 22 -16.31 10.08 4.48
CA ARG A 22 -15.47 8.86 4.52
C ARG A 22 -15.54 8.11 3.20
N LEU A 23 -14.38 7.88 2.57
CA LEU A 23 -14.24 6.98 1.41
C LEU A 23 -13.72 5.61 1.84
N TYR A 24 -12.72 5.58 2.72
CA TYR A 24 -12.13 4.36 3.28
C TYR A 24 -11.81 4.58 4.76
N ALA A 25 -12.04 3.59 5.60
CA ALA A 25 -11.60 3.62 6.99
C ALA A 25 -11.32 2.22 7.51
N LYS A 26 -10.09 2.03 8.01
CA LYS A 26 -9.67 0.81 8.70
C LYS A 26 -9.10 1.21 10.06
N TYR A 27 -9.76 0.77 11.13
CA TYR A 27 -9.34 0.96 12.51
C TYR A 27 -8.80 -0.37 13.04
N TYR A 28 -7.55 -0.40 13.48
CA TYR A 28 -6.86 -1.60 13.94
C TYR A 28 -7.12 -1.82 15.45
N ARG A 29 -7.36 -3.08 15.85
CA ARG A 29 -7.99 -3.40 17.15
C ARG A 29 -7.03 -3.47 18.34
N GLU A 30 -5.74 -3.72 18.12
CA GLU A 30 -4.79 -4.09 19.19
C GLU A 30 -3.97 -2.90 19.74
N SER A 31 -4.06 -1.72 19.14
CA SER A 31 -3.33 -0.50 19.56
C SER A 31 -3.97 0.13 20.82
N GLU A 32 -4.01 -0.57 21.96
CA GLU A 32 -4.29 -0.16 23.36
C GLU A 32 -5.46 0.81 23.66
N SER A 33 -6.23 1.22 22.66
CA SER A 33 -7.19 2.30 22.73
C SER A 33 -8.48 1.82 22.11
N HIS A 34 -9.32 1.20 22.92
CA HIS A 34 -10.73 0.90 22.63
C HIS A 34 -11.59 2.17 22.36
N GLN A 35 -10.99 3.28 21.95
CA GLN A 35 -11.60 4.61 21.89
C GLN A 35 -12.59 4.76 20.73
N TYR A 36 -12.52 3.90 19.71
CA TYR A 36 -13.35 3.98 18.50
C TYR A 36 -14.13 2.70 18.20
N GLN A 37 -14.72 2.08 19.22
CA GLN A 37 -15.52 0.85 19.07
C GLN A 37 -16.84 1.09 18.34
N THR A 38 -17.41 2.29 18.44
CA THR A 38 -18.70 2.61 17.82
C THR A 38 -18.54 3.45 16.56
N LEU A 39 -19.38 3.20 15.56
CA LEU A 39 -19.42 3.98 14.32
C LEU A 39 -19.65 5.47 14.59
N SER A 40 -20.46 5.82 15.60
CA SER A 40 -20.70 7.21 15.97
C SER A 40 -19.44 7.91 16.48
N GLN A 41 -18.59 7.22 17.24
CA GLN A 41 -17.33 7.79 17.74
C GLN A 41 -16.33 7.98 16.60
N GLN A 42 -16.22 7.02 15.69
CA GLN A 42 -15.35 7.13 14.51
C GLN A 42 -15.74 8.32 13.62
N LEU A 43 -17.03 8.48 13.32
CA LEU A 43 -17.51 9.61 12.50
C LEU A 43 -17.29 10.95 13.19
N GLN A 44 -17.42 11.03 14.52
CA GLN A 44 -17.13 12.25 15.27
C GLN A 44 -15.63 12.57 15.23
N PHE A 45 -14.77 11.57 15.39
CA PHE A 45 -13.32 11.72 15.28
C PHE A 45 -12.91 12.23 13.90
N GLU A 46 -13.42 11.62 12.83
CA GLU A 46 -13.15 12.01 11.44
C GLU A 46 -13.55 13.46 11.15
N LYS A 47 -14.75 13.88 11.56
CA LYS A 47 -15.22 15.25 11.37
C LYS A 47 -14.36 16.28 12.11
N ASN A 48 -13.97 15.96 13.34
CA ASN A 48 -13.11 16.82 14.14
C ASN A 48 -11.69 16.90 13.56
N LEU A 49 -11.18 15.77 13.06
CA LEU A 49 -9.87 15.67 12.46
C LEU A 49 -9.80 16.47 11.15
N PHE A 50 -10.78 16.29 10.27
CA PHE A 50 -10.89 17.06 9.03
C PHE A 50 -10.91 18.57 9.28
N SER A 51 -11.68 19.01 10.30
CA SER A 51 -11.74 20.42 10.70
C SER A 51 -10.39 20.98 11.21
N LYS A 52 -9.48 20.14 11.68
CA LYS A 52 -8.13 20.54 12.12
C LYS A 52 -7.14 20.55 10.97
N ILE A 53 -7.18 19.51 10.13
CA ILE A 53 -6.36 19.39 8.92
C ILE A 53 -6.53 20.62 8.03
N ASN A 54 -7.78 21.02 7.76
CA ASN A 54 -8.10 22.15 6.90
C ASN A 54 -7.66 23.51 7.47
N LYS A 55 -7.34 23.61 8.77
CA LYS A 55 -6.88 24.86 9.39
C LYS A 55 -5.37 24.99 9.44
N LEU A 56 -4.66 23.88 9.61
CA LEU A 56 -3.24 23.88 9.94
C LEU A 56 -2.34 23.74 8.71
N HIS A 57 -2.79 23.08 7.63
CA HIS A 57 -2.01 22.84 6.41
C HIS A 57 -0.57 22.35 6.69
N GLN A 58 -0.42 21.42 7.63
CA GLN A 58 0.86 20.81 8.04
C GLN A 58 0.82 19.31 7.78
N ASP A 59 1.88 18.69 7.30
CA ASP A 59 1.85 17.26 6.99
C ASP A 59 1.68 16.33 8.21
N ILE A 60 2.07 16.81 9.41
CA ILE A 60 2.03 16.07 10.67
C ILE A 60 1.32 16.94 11.71
N ILE A 61 0.33 16.37 12.40
CA ILE A 61 -0.41 17.03 13.46
C ILE A 61 -0.54 16.11 14.67
N LEU A 62 -0.52 16.69 15.86
CA LEU A 62 -0.82 15.99 17.10
C LEU A 62 -2.26 16.30 17.50
N TYR A 63 -3.09 15.26 17.64
CA TYR A 63 -4.48 15.43 18.03
C TYR A 63 -4.96 14.29 18.92
N ASP A 64 -5.61 14.64 20.03
CA ASP A 64 -6.27 13.69 20.93
C ASP A 64 -5.36 12.55 21.39
N ASN A 65 -4.11 12.90 21.75
CA ASN A 65 -3.07 11.95 22.13
C ASN A 65 -2.68 10.94 21.03
N HIS A 66 -2.96 11.28 19.77
CA HIS A 66 -2.49 10.56 18.59
C HIS A 66 -1.57 11.45 17.76
N LEU A 67 -0.58 10.80 17.16
CA LEU A 67 0.21 11.32 16.08
C LEU A 67 -0.56 11.07 14.77
N ILE A 68 -0.82 12.12 14.00
CA ILE A 68 -1.54 12.00 12.75
C ILE A 68 -0.69 12.56 11.64
N THR A 69 -0.52 11.77 10.59
CA THR A 69 0.14 12.20 9.35
C THR A 69 -0.86 12.12 8.23
N TYR A 70 -0.83 13.08 7.32
CA TYR A 70 -1.75 13.07 6.20
C TYR A 70 -1.11 13.60 4.93
N LYS A 71 -1.65 13.17 3.79
CA LYS A 71 -1.30 13.64 2.48
C LYS A 71 -2.57 13.99 1.72
N GLN A 72 -2.70 15.25 1.34
CA GLN A 72 -3.77 15.70 0.47
C GLN A 72 -3.31 15.62 -0.99
N THR A 73 -4.10 14.95 -1.81
CA THR A 73 -3.88 14.82 -3.26
C THR A 73 -5.22 15.05 -3.95
N ASN A 74 -5.29 16.05 -4.81
CA ASN A 74 -6.51 16.44 -5.51
C ASN A 74 -7.69 16.62 -4.52
N ASP A 75 -8.77 15.85 -4.70
CA ASP A 75 -9.98 15.91 -3.87
C ASP A 75 -9.96 14.91 -2.70
N ILE A 76 -8.83 14.26 -2.42
CA ILE A 76 -8.70 13.23 -1.38
C ILE A 76 -7.66 13.60 -0.33
N ILE A 77 -7.92 13.18 0.91
CA ILE A 77 -6.98 13.23 2.02
C ILE A 77 -6.73 11.81 2.53
N LEU A 78 -5.51 11.30 2.32
CA LEU A 78 -5.02 10.07 2.93
C LEU A 78 -4.48 10.39 4.32
N ILE A 79 -4.93 9.67 5.34
CA ILE A 79 -4.61 9.94 6.75
C ILE A 79 -4.18 8.64 7.42
N THR A 80 -3.08 8.72 8.16
CA THR A 80 -2.62 7.64 9.04
C THR A 80 -2.57 8.16 10.47
N VAL A 81 -3.17 7.40 11.38
CA VAL A 81 -3.25 7.69 12.81
C VAL A 81 -2.39 6.68 13.56
N ALA A 82 -1.50 7.19 14.40
CA ALA A 82 -0.59 6.41 15.24
C ALA A 82 -0.64 6.90 16.70
N PRO A 83 -0.22 6.08 17.68
CA PRO A 83 -0.03 6.52 19.05
C PRO A 83 1.04 7.63 19.15
N LEU A 84 0.93 8.48 20.17
CA LEU A 84 1.88 9.60 20.40
C LEU A 84 3.35 9.16 20.60
N ASN A 85 3.57 7.92 21.04
CA ASN A 85 4.91 7.41 21.34
C ASN A 85 5.65 6.84 20.12
N GLU A 86 5.04 6.86 18.93
CA GLU A 86 5.62 6.30 17.73
C GLU A 86 6.56 7.26 17.00
N ASN A 87 7.41 6.70 16.14
CA ASN A 87 8.35 7.49 15.35
C ASN A 87 7.64 8.28 14.25
N GLU A 88 7.60 9.60 14.39
CA GLU A 88 6.95 10.51 13.43
C GLU A 88 7.46 10.36 12.00
N SER A 89 8.78 10.17 11.83
CA SER A 89 9.38 10.01 10.52
C SER A 89 8.95 8.72 9.84
N LEU A 90 8.73 7.65 10.61
CA LEU A 90 8.28 6.36 10.08
C LEU A 90 6.84 6.47 9.58
N VAL A 91 5.95 7.02 10.41
CA VAL A 91 4.52 7.18 10.08
C VAL A 91 4.35 8.17 8.91
N TYR A 92 5.17 9.23 8.85
CA TYR A 92 5.18 10.15 7.71
C TYR A 92 5.59 9.45 6.41
N SER A 93 6.69 8.68 6.43
CA SER A 93 7.16 7.93 5.27
C SER A 93 6.12 6.91 4.81
N LEU A 94 5.44 6.23 5.74
CA LEU A 94 4.37 5.30 5.45
C LEU A 94 3.22 5.98 4.68
N THR A 95 2.73 7.12 5.17
CA THR A 95 1.63 7.85 4.52
C THR A 95 2.02 8.35 3.14
N ASN A 96 3.24 8.89 2.98
CA ASN A 96 3.70 9.39 1.69
C ASN A 96 3.91 8.26 0.67
N ASN A 97 4.50 7.14 1.10
CA ASN A 97 4.76 6.01 0.22
C ASN A 97 3.48 5.24 -0.12
N LEU A 98 2.52 5.14 0.80
CA LEU A 98 1.20 4.60 0.51
C LEU A 98 0.46 5.48 -0.51
N ASN A 99 0.57 6.81 -0.40
CA ASN A 99 0.04 7.73 -1.41
C ASN A 99 0.69 7.51 -2.79
N GLU A 100 2.01 7.30 -2.84
CA GLU A 100 2.73 6.99 -4.08
C GLU A 100 2.30 5.65 -4.68
N ALA A 101 2.19 4.60 -3.86
CA ALA A 101 1.74 3.28 -4.29
C ALA A 101 0.31 3.34 -4.88
N LEU A 102 -0.60 4.05 -4.21
CA LEU A 102 -1.97 4.25 -4.68
C LEU A 102 -2.00 5.07 -5.98
N ASN A 103 -1.16 6.11 -6.12
CA ASN A 103 -1.04 6.85 -7.37
C ASN A 103 -0.60 5.93 -8.53
N ILE A 104 0.37 5.04 -8.29
CA ILE A 104 0.84 4.10 -9.32
C ILE A 104 -0.26 3.09 -9.69
N LEU A 105 -0.93 2.50 -8.70
CA LEU A 105 -2.02 1.52 -8.90
C LEU A 105 -3.25 2.11 -9.61
N LEU A 106 -3.49 3.41 -9.43
CA LEU A 106 -4.65 4.13 -9.96
C LEU A 106 -4.31 4.93 -11.23
N ASP A 107 -3.30 4.50 -11.98
CA ASP A 107 -2.89 5.08 -13.27
C ASP A 107 -2.54 6.57 -13.21
N SER A 108 -1.89 7.01 -12.13
CA SER A 108 -1.53 8.40 -11.84
C SER A 108 -2.71 9.36 -11.64
N THR A 109 -3.92 8.82 -11.44
CA THR A 109 -5.12 9.59 -11.08
C THR A 109 -5.64 9.16 -9.72
N PHE A 110 -5.20 9.85 -8.66
CA PHE A 110 -5.70 9.62 -7.31
C PHE A 110 -6.80 10.63 -6.97
N ASP A 111 -7.99 10.37 -7.52
CA ASP A 111 -9.21 11.17 -7.35
C ASP A 111 -10.34 10.35 -6.72
N LYS A 112 -11.33 11.04 -6.14
CA LYS A 112 -12.48 10.42 -5.47
C LYS A 112 -13.17 9.35 -6.33
N ILE A 113 -13.39 9.67 -7.61
CA ILE A 113 -14.06 8.77 -8.54
C ILE A 113 -13.22 7.50 -8.75
N THR A 114 -11.92 7.66 -9.01
CA THR A 114 -11.02 6.54 -9.27
C THR A 114 -10.86 5.63 -8.04
N VAL A 115 -10.82 6.19 -6.83
CA VAL A 115 -10.81 5.42 -5.58
C VAL A 115 -12.08 4.59 -5.40
N LEU A 116 -13.25 5.11 -5.79
CA LEU A 116 -14.50 4.38 -5.72
C LEU A 116 -14.64 3.31 -6.81
N GLU A 117 -14.15 3.60 -8.02
CA GLU A 117 -14.16 2.64 -9.14
C GLU A 117 -13.21 1.45 -8.91
N LYS A 118 -12.03 1.71 -8.34
CA LYS A 118 -10.97 0.72 -8.08
C LYS A 118 -10.76 0.50 -6.57
N TYR A 119 -11.85 0.41 -5.82
CA TYR A 119 -11.83 0.30 -4.36
C TYR A 119 -11.14 -0.97 -3.86
N ASP A 120 -11.25 -2.06 -4.62
CA ASP A 120 -10.59 -3.34 -4.38
C ASP A 120 -9.06 -3.19 -4.34
N LEU A 121 -8.47 -2.51 -5.33
CA LEU A 121 -7.03 -2.24 -5.37
C LEU A 121 -6.57 -1.37 -4.19
N VAL A 122 -7.37 -0.36 -3.82
CA VAL A 122 -7.09 0.49 -2.66
C VAL A 122 -7.07 -0.34 -1.38
N SER A 123 -8.08 -1.20 -1.17
CA SER A 123 -8.15 -2.06 0.00
C SER A 123 -6.97 -3.04 0.06
N LEU A 124 -6.64 -3.69 -1.05
CA LEU A 124 -5.51 -4.63 -1.13
C LEU A 124 -4.18 -3.93 -0.87
N CYS A 125 -3.98 -2.72 -1.39
CA CYS A 125 -2.76 -1.95 -1.15
C CYS A 125 -2.60 -1.59 0.33
N VAL A 126 -3.68 -1.24 1.02
CA VAL A 126 -3.62 -0.98 2.46
C VAL A 126 -3.34 -2.26 3.23
N ASP A 127 -3.92 -3.41 2.84
CA ASP A 127 -3.71 -4.70 3.50
C ASP A 127 -2.26 -5.22 3.34
N GLU A 128 -1.64 -5.04 2.16
CA GLU A 128 -0.22 -5.37 1.95
C GLU A 128 0.75 -4.45 2.71
N CYS A 129 0.29 -3.23 3.02
CA CYS A 129 1.09 -2.24 3.71
C CYS A 129 1.00 -2.37 5.25
N ILE A 130 -0.22 -2.56 5.76
CA ILE A 130 -0.52 -2.56 7.20
C ILE A 130 -1.45 -3.72 7.55
N ASP A 131 -0.95 -4.63 8.38
CA ASP A 131 -1.69 -5.77 8.90
C ASP A 131 -1.92 -5.62 10.41
N ASP A 132 -3.20 -5.51 10.81
CA ASP A 132 -3.63 -5.31 12.19
C ASP A 132 -2.83 -4.25 13.00
N GLY A 133 -2.39 -3.19 12.33
CA GLY A 133 -1.64 -2.07 12.92
C GLY A 133 -0.12 -2.24 12.90
N ILE A 134 0.38 -3.35 12.34
CA ILE A 134 1.79 -3.62 12.09
C ILE A 134 2.12 -3.24 10.65
N ILE A 135 3.17 -2.46 10.47
CA ILE A 135 3.66 -2.12 9.13
C ILE A 135 4.42 -3.32 8.55
N LEU A 136 3.95 -3.85 7.42
CA LEU A 136 4.57 -4.97 6.73
C LEU A 136 5.55 -4.53 5.64
N GLU A 137 5.14 -3.55 4.84
CA GLU A 137 5.90 -3.06 3.68
C GLU A 137 5.65 -1.56 3.48
N ILE A 138 6.71 -0.84 3.13
CA ILE A 138 6.71 0.63 2.98
C ILE A 138 7.13 1.03 1.57
N ASP A 139 7.84 0.18 0.83
CA ASP A 139 8.30 0.52 -0.53
C ASP A 139 7.12 0.50 -1.53
N PRO A 140 6.80 1.64 -2.19
CA PRO A 140 5.73 1.72 -3.18
C PRO A 140 5.87 0.69 -4.31
N ALA A 141 7.08 0.45 -4.80
CA ALA A 141 7.30 -0.48 -5.91
C ALA A 141 6.99 -1.92 -5.51
N ILE A 142 7.35 -2.30 -4.28
CA ILE A 142 7.06 -3.63 -3.74
C ILE A 142 5.55 -3.78 -3.51
N LEU A 143 4.89 -2.79 -2.90
CA LEU A 143 3.44 -2.79 -2.69
C LEU A 143 2.68 -2.98 -4.00
N VAL A 144 3.00 -2.16 -5.02
CA VAL A 144 2.38 -2.26 -6.35
C VAL A 144 2.59 -3.66 -6.95
N SER A 145 3.79 -4.21 -6.84
CA SER A 145 4.11 -5.53 -7.39
C SER A 145 3.32 -6.66 -6.72
N ARG A 146 3.07 -6.58 -5.41
CA ARG A 146 2.31 -7.59 -4.65
C ARG A 146 0.81 -7.49 -4.88
N VAL A 147 0.29 -6.27 -5.02
CA VAL A 147 -1.14 -6.05 -5.30
C VAL A 147 -1.49 -6.46 -6.74
N THR A 148 -0.59 -6.22 -7.70
CA THR A 148 -0.84 -6.53 -9.13
C THR A 148 -0.60 -7.99 -9.48
N ASN A 149 0.38 -8.64 -8.87
CA ASN A 149 0.69 -10.05 -9.14
C ASN A 149 0.08 -10.91 -8.04
N PRO A 150 -0.88 -11.81 -8.35
CA PRO A 150 -1.36 -12.76 -7.35
C PRO A 150 -0.17 -13.56 -6.82
N PRO A 151 -0.17 -13.93 -5.52
CA PRO A 151 0.91 -14.73 -4.94
C PRO A 151 1.00 -16.03 -5.73
N THR A 152 1.97 -16.10 -6.63
CA THR A 152 2.39 -17.36 -7.22
C THR A 152 2.96 -18.14 -6.05
N ALA A 153 2.24 -19.17 -5.61
CA ALA A 153 2.73 -20.12 -4.63
C ALA A 153 3.94 -20.87 -5.21
N SER A 154 5.08 -20.18 -5.35
CA SER A 154 6.39 -20.67 -5.78
C SER A 154 7.30 -19.48 -6.11
N ASN A 155 8.16 -19.12 -5.17
CA ASN A 155 9.48 -18.55 -5.46
C ASN A 155 10.39 -19.59 -6.17
N VAL A 156 9.83 -20.41 -7.07
CA VAL A 156 10.49 -21.46 -7.86
C VAL A 156 10.30 -21.22 -9.36
N SER A 157 9.38 -20.33 -9.76
CA SER A 157 9.07 -20.06 -11.18
C SER A 157 9.76 -18.82 -11.75
N ASN A 158 10.40 -17.97 -10.94
CA ASN A 158 11.18 -16.82 -11.45
C ASN A 158 12.47 -17.22 -12.19
N ASP A 159 12.93 -18.47 -12.07
CA ASP A 159 14.05 -19.00 -12.87
C ASP A 159 13.60 -19.62 -14.21
N LEU A 160 12.31 -19.62 -14.51
CA LEU A 160 11.75 -20.10 -15.77
C LEU A 160 10.79 -19.07 -16.36
N ASN A 161 11.25 -17.83 -16.46
CA ASN A 161 10.65 -16.85 -17.35
C ASN A 161 11.01 -17.19 -18.81
N ILE A 162 10.60 -18.37 -19.26
CA ILE A 162 10.52 -18.68 -20.68
C ILE A 162 9.27 -17.95 -21.15
N HIS A 163 9.43 -16.68 -21.48
CA HIS A 163 8.47 -15.97 -22.30
C HIS A 163 8.46 -16.66 -23.67
N ILE A 164 7.65 -17.72 -23.80
CA ILE A 164 7.31 -18.27 -25.11
C ILE A 164 6.37 -17.24 -25.72
N ASP A 165 6.96 -16.24 -26.37
CA ASP A 165 6.23 -15.36 -27.26
C ASP A 165 5.66 -16.25 -28.37
N LEU A 166 4.34 -16.53 -28.34
CA LEU A 166 3.61 -17.30 -29.37
C LEU A 166 3.47 -16.51 -30.68
N SER A 167 4.48 -15.70 -31.02
CA SER A 167 4.65 -15.09 -32.31
C SER A 167 5.44 -16.04 -33.23
N GLU A 168 5.22 -15.96 -34.55
CA GLU A 168 6.00 -16.74 -35.53
C GLU A 168 7.52 -16.51 -35.38
N ARG A 169 7.91 -15.36 -34.82
CA ARG A 169 9.30 -15.01 -34.47
C ARG A 169 9.80 -15.78 -33.25
N GLY A 170 8.98 -15.97 -32.22
CA GLY A 170 9.34 -16.75 -31.04
C GLY A 170 9.52 -18.25 -31.32
N LEU A 171 8.65 -18.82 -32.16
CA LEU A 171 8.78 -20.22 -32.61
C LEU A 171 10.06 -20.46 -33.42
N PHE A 172 10.42 -19.55 -34.33
CA PHE A 172 11.64 -19.66 -35.13
C PHE A 172 12.92 -19.51 -34.28
N ASN A 173 12.89 -18.63 -33.29
CA ASN A 173 13.98 -18.48 -32.32
C ASN A 173 14.11 -19.71 -31.41
N ALA A 174 13.00 -20.29 -30.95
CA ALA A 174 13.02 -21.52 -30.16
C ALA A 174 13.56 -22.72 -30.98
N LEU A 175 13.16 -22.83 -32.25
CA LEU A 175 13.62 -23.88 -33.16
C LEU A 175 15.11 -23.75 -33.48
N SER A 176 15.60 -22.52 -33.71
CA SER A 176 17.03 -22.26 -33.94
C SER A 176 17.87 -22.47 -32.68
N PHE A 177 17.34 -22.19 -31.49
CA PHE A 177 17.99 -22.57 -30.24
C PHE A 177 18.05 -24.09 -30.04
N ALA A 178 16.97 -24.80 -30.36
CA ALA A 178 16.93 -26.26 -30.29
C ALA A 178 17.93 -26.91 -31.26
N SER A 179 18.01 -26.42 -32.50
CA SER A 179 18.97 -26.92 -33.48
C SER A 179 20.42 -26.61 -33.09
N LYS A 180 20.68 -25.42 -32.53
CA LYS A 180 22.01 -25.05 -32.02
C LYS A 180 22.45 -25.92 -30.84
N LYS A 181 21.53 -26.22 -29.91
CA LYS A 181 21.80 -27.08 -28.74
C LYS A 181 21.96 -28.55 -29.11
N LEU A 182 21.26 -29.03 -30.14
CA LEU A 182 21.49 -30.36 -30.74
C LEU A 182 22.85 -30.43 -31.44
N GLY A 183 23.25 -29.38 -32.16
CA GLY A 183 24.57 -29.27 -32.76
C GLY A 183 25.69 -29.31 -31.73
N GLU A 184 25.57 -28.55 -30.64
CA GLU A 184 26.54 -28.56 -29.53
C GLU A 184 26.64 -29.94 -28.85
N LYS A 185 25.51 -30.64 -28.66
CA LYS A 185 25.52 -32.01 -28.12
C LYS A 185 26.17 -33.03 -29.06
N LEU A 186 26.03 -32.86 -30.38
CA LEU A 186 26.71 -33.70 -31.37
C LEU A 186 28.20 -33.39 -31.46
N GLN A 187 28.61 -32.13 -31.22
CA GLN A 187 30.02 -31.73 -31.21
C GLN A 187 30.75 -32.14 -29.93
N GLN A 188 30.05 -32.22 -28.80
CA GLN A 188 30.60 -32.72 -27.53
C GLN A 188 30.55 -34.25 -27.41
N GLY A 189 30.00 -34.93 -28.42
CA GLY A 189 29.86 -36.39 -28.50
C GLY A 189 30.70 -37.01 -29.61
N LEU A 190 32.01 -36.80 -29.57
CA LEU A 190 33.06 -37.65 -30.17
C LEU A 190 34.36 -37.48 -29.38
#